data_AF-A0A0B6XXI0-F1
#
_entry.id   AF-A0A0B6XXI0-F1
#
_cell.length_a   1.000
_cell.length_b   1.000
_cell.length_c   1.000
_cell.angle_alpha   90.00
_cell.angle_beta   90.00
_cell.angle_gamma   90.00
#
_symmetry.space_group_name_H-M   'P 1'
#
loop_
_entity.id
_entity.type
_entity.pdbx_description
1 polymer ?
#
loop_
_entity_poly.entity_id
_entity_poly.type
_entity_poly.pdbx_seq_one_letter_code
_entity_poly.pdbx_strand_id
1 'polypeptide(L)'
;RKVPDKSWLIENLARKLKQHVELTNVQAIPTAKVPIVKFTVKKTDLEGDISLYNVLAQQNTKLLLSYSKIDPRVCILGYTIKTFAKVCDIGDA
;
A
#
# COMPACT_ATOMS: atom_id res chain seq x y z
N ARG A 1 -11.51 -14.00 -25.35
CA ARG A 1 -11.83 -13.94 -23.89
C ARG A 1 -11.65 -12.49 -23.45
N LYS A 2 -12.71 -11.79 -23.02
CA LYS A 2 -12.57 -10.44 -22.44
C LYS A 2 -11.81 -10.57 -21.12
N VAL A 3 -10.73 -9.81 -20.96
CA VAL A 3 -10.04 -9.67 -19.68
C VAL A 3 -11.04 -9.05 -18.70
N PRO A 4 -11.22 -9.61 -17.49
CA PRO A 4 -12.12 -9.02 -16.49
C PRO A 4 -11.71 -7.57 -16.18
N ASP A 5 -12.69 -6.71 -15.99
CA ASP A 5 -12.45 -5.33 -15.55
C ASP A 5 -11.67 -5.33 -14.22
N LYS A 6 -10.69 -4.42 -14.09
CA LYS A 6 -9.84 -4.29 -12.89
C LYS A 6 -10.71 -4.02 -11.66
N SER A 7 -11.77 -3.23 -11.81
CA SER A 7 -12.72 -2.92 -10.73
C SER A 7 -13.40 -4.18 -10.19
N TRP A 8 -13.89 -5.02 -11.09
CA TRP A 8 -14.51 -6.31 -10.74
C TRP A 8 -13.53 -7.23 -9.99
N LEU A 9 -12.25 -7.25 -10.39
CA LEU A 9 -11.25 -8.08 -9.72
C LEU A 9 -10.96 -7.60 -8.29
N ILE A 10 -10.86 -6.29 -8.08
CA ILE A 10 -10.70 -5.66 -6.75
C ILE A 10 -11.89 -5.97 -5.85
N GLU A 11 -13.12 -5.82 -6.35
CA GLU A 11 -14.33 -6.10 -5.58
C GLU A 11 -14.46 -7.58 -5.18
N ASN A 12 -14.14 -8.50 -6.09
CA ASN A 12 -14.12 -9.93 -5.77
C ASN A 12 -13.03 -10.28 -4.76
N LEU A 13 -11.86 -9.66 -4.88
CA LEU A 13 -10.77 -9.85 -3.93
C LEU A 13 -11.20 -9.38 -2.53
N ALA A 14 -11.79 -8.19 -2.42
CA ALA A 14 -12.33 -7.69 -1.16
C ALA A 14 -13.39 -8.63 -0.56
N ARG A 15 -14.28 -9.19 -1.39
CA ARG A 15 -15.28 -10.17 -0.93
C ARG A 15 -14.64 -11.42 -0.32
N LYS A 16 -13.55 -11.93 -0.93
CA LYS A 16 -12.81 -13.08 -0.39
C LYS A 16 -12.05 -12.71 0.90
N LEU A 17 -11.41 -11.54 0.94
CA LEU A 17 -10.67 -11.10 2.12
C LEU A 17 -11.56 -10.85 3.33
N LYS A 18 -12.82 -10.42 3.13
CA LYS A 18 -13.84 -10.31 4.20
C LYS A 18 -14.14 -11.63 4.92
N GLN A 19 -13.85 -12.78 4.30
CA GLN A 19 -14.06 -14.09 4.91
C GLN A 19 -12.89 -14.51 5.82
N HIS A 20 -11.77 -13.78 5.78
CA HIS A 20 -10.59 -14.11 6.56
C HIS A 20 -10.72 -13.58 7.99
N VAL A 21 -10.65 -14.48 8.98
CA VAL A 21 -10.89 -14.15 10.41
C VAL A 21 -9.89 -13.14 10.98
N GLU A 22 -8.69 -13.07 10.43
CA GLU A 22 -7.63 -12.17 10.89
C GLU A 22 -7.71 -10.76 10.28
N LEU A 23 -8.61 -10.54 9.31
CA LEU A 23 -8.74 -9.26 8.61
C LEU A 23 -10.03 -8.55 9.03
N THR A 24 -9.92 -7.25 9.22
CA THR A 24 -11.01 -6.34 9.55
C THR A 24 -10.95 -5.13 8.62
N ASN A 25 -11.99 -4.29 8.62
CA ASN A 25 -12.05 -3.05 7.82
C ASN A 25 -11.72 -3.26 6.33
N VAL A 26 -12.12 -4.40 5.75
CA VAL A 26 -11.82 -4.72 4.35
C VAL A 26 -12.69 -3.87 3.42
N GLN A 27 -12.05 -3.00 2.64
CA GLN A 27 -12.69 -2.05 1.73
C GLN A 27 -12.05 -2.09 0.34
N ALA A 28 -12.88 -2.23 -0.70
CA ALA A 28 -12.47 -2.06 -2.09
C ALA A 28 -12.50 -0.56 -2.46
N ILE A 29 -11.45 -0.09 -3.14
CA ILE A 29 -11.34 1.26 -3.69
C ILE A 29 -11.01 1.14 -5.19
N PRO A 30 -11.98 0.78 -6.04
CA PRO A 30 -11.72 0.48 -7.44
C PRO A 30 -11.53 1.73 -8.32
N THR A 31 -12.03 2.89 -7.88
CA THR A 31 -12.07 4.14 -8.66
C THR A 31 -10.81 5.00 -8.53
N ALA A 32 -9.89 4.65 -7.62
CA ALA A 32 -8.63 5.35 -7.48
C ALA A 32 -7.72 5.13 -8.69
N LYS A 33 -6.75 6.05 -8.90
CA LYS A 33 -5.74 5.93 -9.97
C LYS A 33 -5.02 4.58 -9.94
N VAL A 34 -4.79 4.05 -8.74
CA VAL A 34 -4.35 2.67 -8.51
C VAL A 34 -5.45 1.97 -7.71
N PRO A 35 -6.22 1.06 -8.32
CA PRO A 35 -7.25 0.31 -7.60
C PRO A 35 -6.65 -0.57 -6.51
N ILE A 36 -7.22 -0.49 -5.30
CA ILE A 36 -6.73 -1.23 -4.11
C ILE A 36 -7.85 -1.89 -3.31
N VAL A 37 -7.47 -2.89 -2.51
CA VAL A 37 -8.25 -3.36 -1.36
C VAL A 37 -7.49 -2.98 -0.09
N LYS A 38 -8.06 -2.10 0.73
CA LYS A 38 -7.57 -1.74 2.06
C LYS A 38 -8.10 -2.72 3.10
N PHE A 39 -7.32 -3.05 4.12
CA PHE A 39 -7.71 -3.91 5.24
C PHE A 39 -6.86 -3.61 6.48
N THR A 40 -7.30 -4.09 7.63
CA THR A 40 -6.57 -4.02 8.90
C THR A 40 -6.35 -5.43 9.44
N VAL A 41 -5.10 -5.76 9.80
CA VAL A 41 -4.75 -7.05 10.42
C VAL A 41 -5.06 -7.00 11.92
N LYS A 42 -6.01 -7.81 12.37
CA LYS A 42 -6.58 -7.76 13.73
C LYS A 42 -5.55 -7.92 14.84
N LYS A 43 -4.54 -8.78 14.65
CA LYS A 43 -3.54 -9.09 15.69
C LYS A 43 -2.59 -7.92 15.97
N THR A 44 -2.29 -7.12 14.96
CA THR A 44 -1.26 -6.08 15.01
C THR A 44 -1.83 -4.68 14.86
N ASP A 45 -3.11 -4.56 14.53
CA ASP A 45 -3.78 -3.31 14.16
C ASP A 45 -3.06 -2.55 13.04
N LEU A 46 -2.42 -3.29 12.13
CA LEU A 46 -1.69 -2.72 11.00
C LEU A 46 -2.61 -2.65 9.79
N GLU A 47 -2.69 -1.47 9.19
CA GLU A 47 -3.33 -1.28 7.90
C GLU A 47 -2.45 -1.81 6.77
N GLY A 48 -3.10 -2.39 5.76
CA GLY A 48 -2.45 -2.86 4.55
C GLY A 48 -3.33 -2.62 3.34
N ASP A 49 -2.68 -2.39 2.20
CA ASP A 49 -3.33 -2.24 0.91
C ASP A 49 -2.83 -3.33 -0.05
N ILE A 50 -3.76 -3.96 -0.77
CA ILE A 50 -3.44 -4.85 -1.90
C ILE A 50 -3.80 -4.15 -3.21
N SER A 51 -2.80 -3.92 -4.06
CA SER A 51 -2.97 -3.44 -5.43
C SER A 51 -2.71 -4.55 -6.44
N LEU A 52 -3.31 -4.44 -7.63
CA LEU A 52 -3.14 -5.42 -8.71
C LEU A 52 -2.11 -4.94 -9.73
N TYR A 53 -1.07 -5.74 -9.96
CA TYR A 53 -0.03 -5.50 -10.97
C TYR A 53 0.63 -4.11 -10.90
N ASN A 54 0.81 -3.56 -9.69
CA ASN A 54 1.53 -2.30 -9.50
C ASN A 54 3.05 -2.53 -9.57
N VAL A 55 3.54 -2.91 -10.76
CA VAL A 55 4.96 -3.23 -11.01
C VAL A 55 5.84 -2.00 -10.78
N LEU A 56 5.36 -0.80 -11.10
CA LEU A 56 6.11 0.44 -10.88
C LEU A 56 6.38 0.69 -9.39
N ALA A 57 5.41 0.45 -8.51
CA ALA A 57 5.65 0.54 -7.07
C ALA A 57 6.74 -0.44 -6.61
N GLN A 58 6.75 -1.67 -7.13
CA GLN A 58 7.80 -2.64 -6.81
C GLN A 58 9.19 -2.16 -7.25
N GLN A 59 9.30 -1.57 -8.44
CA GLN A 59 10.59 -1.04 -8.92
C GLN A 59 11.02 0.20 -8.14
N ASN A 60 10.10 1.10 -7.78
CA ASN A 60 10.39 2.26 -6.96
C ASN A 60 10.88 1.87 -5.55
N THR A 61 10.27 0.84 -4.93
CA THR A 61 10.75 0.30 -3.67
C THR A 61 12.18 -0.24 -3.78
N LYS A 62 12.49 -0.97 -4.87
CA LYS A 62 13.87 -1.44 -5.12
C LYS A 62 14.84 -0.28 -5.32
N LEU A 63 14.43 0.75 -6.06
CA LEU A 63 15.24 1.94 -6.30
C LEU A 63 15.56 2.68 -4.99
N LEU A 64 14.56 2.94 -4.15
CA LEU A 64 14.74 3.57 -2.84
C LEU A 64 15.63 2.73 -1.92
N LEU A 65 15.44 1.40 -1.92
CA LEU A 65 16.32 0.50 -1.18
C LEU A 65 17.77 0.58 -1.69
N SER A 66 17.98 0.62 -3.00
CA SER A 66 19.32 0.77 -3.57
C SER A 66 19.96 2.09 -3.11
N TYR A 67 19.25 3.21 -3.18
CA TYR A 67 19.77 4.50 -2.67
C TYR A 67 20.12 4.44 -1.19
N SER A 68 19.27 3.80 -0.37
CA SER A 68 19.51 3.65 1.07
C SER A 68 20.78 2.85 1.41
N LYS A 69 21.22 1.97 0.50
CA LYS A 69 22.41 1.14 0.66
C LYS A 69 23.69 1.83 0.17
N ILE A 70 23.59 2.86 -0.67
CA ILE A 70 24.75 3.58 -1.19
C ILE A 70 25.39 4.42 -0.09
N ASP A 71 24.59 5.12 0.72
CA ASP A 71 25.09 6.02 1.76
C ASP A 71 24.18 5.98 3.00
N PRO A 72 24.71 5.70 4.21
CA PRO A 72 23.93 5.64 5.45
C PRO A 72 23.14 6.93 5.75
N ARG A 73 23.60 8.09 5.27
CA ARG A 73 22.92 9.38 5.47
C ARG A 73 21.58 9.45 4.77
N VAL A 74 21.37 8.68 3.69
CA VAL A 74 20.09 8.61 2.97
C VAL A 74 18.98 8.07 3.89
N CYS A 75 19.28 7.01 4.65
CA CYS A 75 18.35 6.49 5.66
C CYS A 75 18.04 7.55 6.72
N ILE A 76 19.09 8.16 7.30
CA ILE A 76 18.94 9.16 8.37
C ILE A 76 18.04 10.31 7.90
N LEU A 77 18.33 10.86 6.72
CA LEU A 77 17.54 11.95 6.14
C LEU A 77 16.10 11.51 5.83
N GLY A 78 15.91 10.31 5.26
CA GLY A 78 14.59 9.76 4.99
C GLY A 78 13.72 9.63 6.24
N TYR A 79 14.27 9.09 7.34
CA TYR A 79 13.56 9.04 8.63
C TYR A 79 13.30 10.42 9.22
N THR A 80 14.25 11.35 9.08
CA THR A 80 14.12 12.72 9.58
C THR A 80 12.97 13.44 8.87
N ILE A 81 12.93 13.40 7.54
CA ILE A 81 11.86 14.02 6.74
C ILE A 81 10.52 13.34 7.01
N LYS A 82 10.48 12.01 7.11
CA LYS A 82 9.25 11.27 7.45
C LYS A 82 8.69 11.71 8.80
N THR A 83 9.55 11.86 9.80
CA THR A 83 9.14 12.30 11.15
C THR A 83 8.69 13.75 11.12
N PHE A 84 9.42 14.64 10.45
CA PHE A 84 9.04 16.04 10.28
C PHE A 84 7.67 16.20 9.62
N ALA A 85 7.44 15.56 8.47
CA ALA A 85 6.18 15.64 7.74
C ALA A 85 4.99 15.13 8.57
N LYS A 86 5.22 14.08 9.38
CA LYS A 86 4.20 13.54 10.30
C LYS A 86 3.87 14.52 11.43
N VAL A 87 4.88 15.13 12.04
CA VAL A 87 4.68 16.12 13.13
C VAL A 87 3.97 17.37 12.62
N CYS A 88 4.25 17.76 11.37
CA CYS A 88 3.61 18.90 10.72
C CYS A 88 2.26 18.57 10.05
N ASP A 89 1.82 17.31 10.06
CA ASP A 89 0.58 16.83 9.43
C ASP A 89 0.45 17.18 7.92
N ILE A 90 1.55 17.02 7.18
CA ILE A 90 1.64 17.32 5.73
C ILE A 90 2.01 16.07 4.90
N GLY A 91 1.77 14.88 5.46
CA GLY A 91 2.26 13.60 4.94
C GLY A 91 1.22 12.69 4.29
N ASP A 92 -0.01 13.15 4.10
CA ASP A 92 -1.11 12.37 3.52
C ASP A 92 -1.49 12.91 2.13
N ALA A 93 -1.74 12.02 1.16
CA ALA A 93 -1.85 12.35 -0.27
C ALA A 93 -3.06 11.72 -0.95
#